data_AF-A0A2V6GNK0-F1
#
_entry.id   AF-A0A2V6GNK0-F1
#
_cell.length_a   1.000
_cell.length_b   1.000
_cell.length_c   1.000
_cell.angle_alpha   90.00
_cell.angle_beta   90.00
_cell.angle_gamma   90.00
#
_symmetry.space_group_name_H-M   'P 1'
#
loop_
_entity.id
_entity.type
_entity.pdbx_description
1 polymer ?
#
loop_
_entity_poly.entity_id
_entity_poly.type
_entity_poly.pdbx_seq_one_letter_code
_entity_poly.pdbx_strand_id
1 'polypeptide(L)' 'MDARLIDKVQLYMGPILTGGPVVAFPGRGADVTQNAVYLDRIAYQRLGQNVWITGYSRFSE' A
#
# COMPACT_ATOMS: atom_id res chain seq x y z
N MET A 1 8.50 3.95 0.23
CA MET A 1 8.50 2.59 -0.34
C MET A 1 9.82 2.28 -1.01
N ASP A 2 10.35 3.19 -1.83
CA ASP A 2 11.61 3.01 -2.59
C ASP A 2 12.82 2.55 -1.75
N ALA A 3 13.03 3.13 -0.56
CA ALA A 3 14.15 2.76 0.31
C ALA A 3 13.95 1.45 1.08
N ARG A 4 12.80 0.79 0.96
CA ARG A 4 12.47 -0.49 1.61
C ARG A 4 12.62 -0.50 3.15
N LEU A 5 12.35 0.63 3.80
CA LEU A 5 12.46 0.80 5.27
C LEU A 5 11.12 0.66 6.02
N ILE A 6 10.03 0.37 5.33
CA ILE A 6 8.69 0.29 5.94
C ILE A 6 8.39 -1.18 6.21
N ASP A 7 8.26 -1.56 7.48
CA ASP A 7 7.90 -2.94 7.86
C ASP A 7 6.40 -3.22 7.80
N LYS A 8 5.56 -2.22 8.07
CA LYS A 8 4.10 -2.35 8.09
C LYS A 8 3.43 -1.22 7.33
N VAL A 9 2.49 -1.56 6.47
CA VAL A 9 1.61 -0.63 5.75
C VAL A 9 0.21 -0.71 6.34
N GLN A 10 -0.44 0.45 6.46
CA GLN A 10 -1.83 0.59 6.85
C GLN A 10 -2.51 1.57 5.89
N LEU A 11 -3.48 1.10 5.11
CA LEU A 11 -4.26 1.93 4.19
C LEU A 11 -5.70 2.08 4.68
N TYR A 12 -6.26 3.28 4.51
CA TYR A 12 -7.67 3.56 4.73
C TYR A 12 -8.29 3.95 3.39
N MET A 13 -9.20 3.13 2.90
CA MET A 13 -9.84 3.29 1.61
C MET A 13 -11.29 3.71 1.80
N GLY A 14 -11.62 4.91 1.35
CA GLY A 14 -13.00 5.42 1.35
C GLY A 14 -13.71 5.13 0.03
N PRO A 15 -15.06 5.12 0.02
CA PRO A 15 -15.86 4.87 -1.19
C PRO A 15 -15.97 6.15 -2.05
N ILE A 16 -14.83 6.73 -2.43
CA ILE A 16 -14.73 8.00 -3.18
C ILE A 16 -13.82 7.82 -4.38
N LEU A 17 -14.25 8.36 -5.53
CA LEU A 17 -13.41 8.56 -6.70
C LEU A 17 -12.86 9.99 -6.66
N THR A 18 -11.55 10.15 -6.49
CA THR A 18 -10.94 11.48 -6.30
C THR A 18 -10.90 12.32 -7.57
N GLY A 19 -10.86 11.69 -8.75
CA GLY A 19 -10.64 12.38 -10.02
C GLY A 19 -9.25 13.05 -10.11
N GLY A 20 -8.88 13.54 -11.30
CA GLY A 20 -7.60 14.22 -11.51
C GLY A 20 -6.34 13.38 -11.21
N PRO A 21 -5.14 13.96 -11.29
CA PRO A 21 -3.89 13.26 -11.02
C PRO A 21 -3.59 13.19 -9.51
N VAL A 22 -4.42 12.49 -8.74
CA VAL A 22 -4.19 12.27 -7.30
C VAL A 22 -3.32 11.04 -7.09
N VAL A 23 -2.15 11.23 -6.46
CA VAL A 23 -1.15 10.17 -6.24
C VAL A 23 -1.14 9.76 -4.76
N ALA A 24 -1.43 8.49 -4.46
CA ALA A 24 -1.42 7.96 -3.10
C ALA A 24 0.00 7.70 -2.55
N PHE A 25 0.92 7.27 -3.42
CA PHE A 25 2.31 6.94 -3.07
C PHE A 25 3.27 7.56 -4.10
N PRO A 26 3.77 8.78 -3.88
CA PRO A 26 4.77 9.36 -4.75
C PRO A 26 6.14 8.70 -4.53
N GLY A 27 7.00 8.75 -5.55
CA GLY A 27 8.35 8.17 -5.50
C GLY A 27 8.86 7.82 -6.88
N ARG A 28 10.03 7.17 -6.93
CA ARG A 28 10.60 6.60 -8.15
C ARG A 28 9.83 5.36 -8.60
N GLY A 29 9.22 4.65 -7.65
CA GLY A 29 8.53 3.39 -7.92
C GLY A 29 9.51 2.23 -8.12
N ALA A 30 8.96 1.07 -8.47
CA ALA A 30 9.72 -0.18 -8.62
C ALA A 30 10.26 -0.41 -10.04
N ASP A 31 9.92 0.45 -11.01
CA ASP A 31 10.11 0.28 -12.46
C ASP A 31 9.33 -0.92 -13.05
N VAL A 32 9.59 -2.13 -12.55
CA VAL A 32 8.89 -3.38 -12.91
C VAL A 32 8.27 -4.05 -11.69
N THR A 33 7.12 -4.71 -11.86
CA THR A 33 6.34 -5.32 -10.76
C THR A 33 7.15 -6.30 -9.92
N GLN A 34 8.06 -7.06 -10.53
CA GLN A 34 8.92 -8.03 -9.82
C GLN A 34 9.85 -7.38 -8.77
N ASN A 35 10.18 -6.09 -8.93
CA ASN A 35 11.04 -5.36 -8.01
C ASN A 35 10.25 -4.67 -6.89
N ALA A 36 8.92 -4.72 -6.94
CA ALA A 36 8.05 -4.10 -5.96
C ALA A 36 8.18 -4.77 -4.59
N VAL A 37 7.91 -4.01 -3.54
CA VAL A 37 7.78 -4.57 -2.19
C VAL A 37 6.48 -5.37 -2.15
N TYR A 38 6.59 -6.67 -1.86
CA TYR A 38 5.44 -7.52 -1.64
C TYR A 38 4.97 -7.40 -0.20
N LEU A 39 3.66 -7.36 0.02
CA LEU A 39 3.08 -7.42 1.35
C LEU A 39 2.67 -8.85 1.69
N ASP A 40 2.87 -9.24 2.93
CA ASP A 40 2.40 -10.48 3.54
C ASP A 40 1.51 -10.16 4.75
N ARG A 41 0.84 -11.18 5.30
CA ARG A 41 -0.09 -11.07 6.45
C ARG A 41 -1.13 -9.98 6.24
N ILE A 42 -1.72 -9.97 5.04
CA ILE A 42 -2.68 -8.96 4.65
C ILE A 42 -3.99 -9.20 5.41
N ALA A 43 -4.51 -8.14 6.03
CA ALA A 43 -5.80 -8.16 6.70
C ALA A 43 -6.68 -6.99 6.24
N TYR A 44 -7.98 -7.25 6.15
CA TYR A 44 -8.99 -6.28 5.76
C TYR A 44 -10.04 -6.17 6.87
N GLN A 45 -10.40 -4.95 7.23
CA GLN A 45 -11.46 -4.71 8.20
C GLN A 45 -12.33 -3.55 7.73
N ARG A 46 -13.65 -3.72 7.79
CA ARG A 46 -14.59 -2.61 7.56
C ARG A 46 -14.51 -1.62 8.72
N LEU A 47 -14.40 -0.34 8.41
CA LEU A 47 -14.43 0.76 9.37
C LEU A 47 -15.49 1.77 8.92
N GLY A 48 -16.72 1.62 9.41
CA GLY A 48 -17.87 2.39 8.95
C GLY A 48 -18.16 2.12 7.46
N GLN A 49 -18.06 3.16 6.63
CA GLN A 49 -18.18 3.06 5.16
C GLN A 49 -16.83 2.81 4.45
N ASN A 50 -15.74 2.80 5.20
CA ASN A 50 -14.38 2.64 4.68
C ASN A 50 -13.87 1.21 4.90
N VAL A 51 -12.74 0.89 4.26
CA VAL A 51 -11.97 -0.33 4.51
C VAL A 51 -10.59 0.05 5.05
N TRP A 52 -10.22 -0.53 6.18
CA TRP A 52 -8.86 -0.50 6.72
C TRP A 52 -8.13 -1.76 6.26
N ILE A 53 -7.00 -1.57 5.57
CA ILE A 53 -6.17 -2.62 5.00
C ILE A 53 -4.82 -2.57 5.70
N THR A 54 -4.32 -3.70 6.19
CA THR A 54 -2.97 -3.78 6.76
C THR A 54 -2.16 -4.87 6.07
N GLY A 55 -0.84 -4.71 6.07
CA GLY A 55 0.10 -5.73 5.59
C GLY A 55 1.51 -5.43 6.06
N TYR A 56 2.36 -6.46 6.08
CA TYR A 56 3.77 -6.33 6.44
C TYR A 56 4.64 -6.53 5.21
N SER A 57 5.71 -5.76 5.08
CA SER A 57 6.64 -5.92 3.97
C SER A 57 7.36 -7.26 4.05
N ARG A 58 7.34 -8.00 2.94
CA ARG A 58 8.15 -9.19 2.74
C ARG A 58 9.39 -8.79 1.97
N PHE A 59 10.51 -8.70 2.67
CA PHE A 59 11.82 -8.60 2.06
C PHE A 59 12.31 -10.03 1.80
N SER A 60 12.58 -10.38 0.54
CA SER A 60 13.45 -11.54 0.31
C SER A 60 14.86 -11.11 0.71
N GLU A 61 15.63 -12.03 1.28
CA GLU A 61 17.09 -11.93 1.23
C GLU A 61 17.58 -11.96 -0.23
#